data_AF-A0A925X308-F1
#
_entry.id   AF-A0A925X308-F1
#
_cell.length_a   1.000
_cell.length_b   1.000
_cell.length_c   1.000
_cell.angle_alpha   90.00
_cell.angle_beta   90.00
_cell.angle_gamma   90.00
#
_symmetry.space_group_name_H-M   'P 1'
#
loop_
_entity.id
_entity.type
_entity.pdbx_description
1 polymer ?
#
loop_
_entity_poly.entity_id
_entity_poly.type
_entity_poly.pdbx_seq_one_letter_code
_entity_poly.pdbx_strand_id
1 'polypeptide(L)'
;MTDISSNELWNIFDARRVKQPELRGLDLMVNGFVGWFKNRKPVLAKLKAAADRVEALEPEIHALGATRFREEIESMRVLARVGRLKEAALDRGLALVREAAWRAIQKRPFPVQLMGAMAMQQGLVAEMATGEGKTLTASLAASLWAWAGRPVHIITVNDYLVQRDAELMGPVYRMCGLEVGFVTHESQSHERQEHYRRNVVYVTSKELVADFLRDQIALGPQRSSTQTAVTLMSSNLPRPAMMVPGLFKVIVDEADSLLVDEAVTPLIISNSPDDEANAKHYRAAHALADKLIANEDF
;
A
#
# COMPACT_ATOMS: atom_id res chain seq x y z
N MET A 1 2.09 -24.55 11.38
CA MET A 1 1.13 -23.61 12.00
C MET A 1 1.93 -22.63 12.85
N THR A 2 2.47 -21.59 12.22
CA THR A 2 2.96 -20.42 12.94
C THR A 2 1.82 -19.42 12.91
N ASP A 3 1.25 -19.22 14.09
CA ASP A 3 0.34 -18.15 14.44
C ASP A 3 1.05 -16.83 14.10
N ILE A 4 0.89 -16.37 12.85
CA ILE A 4 1.24 -15.00 12.48
C ILE A 4 0.19 -14.18 13.19
N SER A 5 0.56 -13.79 14.41
CA SER A 5 -0.30 -13.13 15.37
C SER A 5 -1.18 -12.10 14.66
N SER A 6 -2.49 -12.26 14.86
CA SER A 6 -3.51 -11.27 14.53
C SER A 6 -3.09 -9.83 14.84
N ASN A 7 -2.20 -9.61 15.82
CA ASN A 7 -1.57 -8.34 16.18
C ASN A 7 -0.90 -7.54 15.04
N GLU A 8 -0.28 -8.15 14.02
CA GLU A 8 0.43 -7.35 13.01
C GLU A 8 -0.50 -6.53 12.11
N LEU A 9 -1.71 -7.03 11.85
CA LEU A 9 -2.73 -6.28 11.09
C LEU A 9 -3.25 -5.08 11.89
N TRP A 10 -3.22 -5.17 13.23
CA TRP A 10 -3.67 -4.12 14.14
C TRP A 10 -2.55 -3.13 14.56
N ASN A 11 -1.29 -3.37 14.19
CA ASN A 11 -0.20 -2.43 14.50
C ASN A 11 -0.38 -1.03 13.88
N ILE A 12 -1.26 -0.88 12.88
CA ILE A 12 -1.64 0.44 12.33
C ILE A 12 -2.32 1.33 13.39
N PHE A 13 -2.98 0.72 14.38
CA PHE A 13 -3.62 1.41 15.51
C PHE A 13 -2.61 1.76 16.62
N ASP A 14 -1.48 1.05 16.69
CA ASP A 14 -0.39 1.30 17.63
C ASP A 14 0.67 2.29 17.09
N ALA A 15 0.54 2.72 15.83
CA ALA A 15 1.39 3.72 15.20
C ALA A 15 1.17 5.13 15.81
N ARG A 16 1.60 5.32 17.06
CA ARG A 16 1.71 6.66 17.66
C ARG A 16 2.68 7.46 16.80
N ARG A 17 2.33 8.72 16.49
CA ARG A 17 3.25 9.70 15.89
C ARG A 17 4.48 9.82 16.78
N VAL A 18 5.54 9.07 16.49
CA VAL A 18 6.86 9.34 17.03
C VAL A 18 7.37 10.54 16.25
N LYS A 19 7.23 11.74 16.80
CA LYS A 19 7.88 12.92 16.24
C LYS A 19 9.38 12.62 16.24
N GLN A 20 9.97 12.46 15.06
CA GLN A 20 11.41 12.23 14.98
C GLN A 20 12.12 13.39 15.69
N PRO A 21 13.13 13.11 16.51
CA PRO A 21 13.84 14.17 17.22
C PRO A 21 14.44 15.14 16.19
N GLU A 22 14.28 16.45 16.43
CA GLU A 22 14.96 17.47 15.63
C GLU A 22 16.47 17.30 15.82
N LEU A 23 17.14 16.83 14.77
CA LEU A 23 18.59 16.67 14.76
C LEU A 23 19.25 18.06 14.83
N ARG A 24 20.16 18.28 15.79
CA ARG A 24 20.90 19.54 15.94
C ARG A 24 22.40 19.27 16.14
N GLY A 25 23.25 20.15 15.62
CA GLY A 25 24.71 20.10 15.81
C GLY A 25 25.36 18.81 15.29
N LEU A 26 26.04 18.09 16.19
CA LEU A 26 26.79 16.86 15.88
C LEU A 26 25.93 15.75 15.29
N ASP A 27 24.68 15.59 15.77
CA ASP A 27 23.78 14.55 15.26
C ASP A 27 23.41 14.79 13.79
N LEU A 28 23.24 16.06 13.39
CA LEU A 28 22.99 16.43 12.00
C LEU A 28 24.22 16.15 11.13
N MET A 29 25.42 16.46 11.64
CA MET A 29 26.67 16.17 10.92
C MET A 29 26.92 14.67 10.76
N VAL A 30 26.71 13.88 11.83
CA VAL A 30 26.83 12.42 11.79
C VAL A 30 25.78 11.82 10.86
N ASN A 31 24.54 12.28 10.93
CA ASN A 31 23.49 11.81 10.01
C ASN A 31 23.80 12.17 8.56
N GLY A 32 24.26 13.41 8.29
CA GLY A 32 24.71 13.83 6.97
C GLY A 32 25.88 13.00 6.44
N PHE A 33 26.85 12.68 7.30
CA PHE A 33 27.99 11.83 6.95
C PHE A 33 27.57 10.37 6.68
N VAL A 34 26.71 9.81 7.52
CA VAL A 34 26.13 8.47 7.31
C VAL A 34 25.29 8.43 6.03
N GLY A 35 24.50 9.46 5.76
CA GLY A 35 23.73 9.63 4.54
C GLY A 35 24.64 9.69 3.32
N TRP A 36 25.71 10.47 3.37
CA TRP A 36 26.72 10.55 2.32
C TRP A 36 27.40 9.19 2.05
N PHE A 37 27.77 8.44 3.09
CA PHE A 37 28.33 7.09 2.96
C PHE A 37 27.32 6.07 2.40
N LYS A 38 26.05 6.17 2.80
CA LYS A 38 24.97 5.30 2.27
C LYS A 38 24.66 5.61 0.81
N ASN A 39 24.62 6.88 0.43
CA ASN A 39 24.32 7.35 -0.93
C ASN A 39 25.48 7.14 -1.90
N ARG A 40 26.71 6.91 -1.40
CA ARG A 40 27.86 6.50 -2.22
C ARG A 40 27.82 5.05 -2.70
N LYS A 41 26.90 4.21 -2.19
CA LYS A 41 26.79 2.83 -2.68
C LYS A 41 26.32 2.85 -4.13
N PRO A 42 26.91 2.03 -5.03
CA PRO A 42 26.49 1.96 -6.43
C PRO A 42 25.21 1.13 -6.53
N VAL A 43 24.10 1.64 -5.98
CA VAL A 43 22.79 0.97 -5.93
C VAL A 43 22.35 0.58 -7.35
N LEU A 44 22.49 1.50 -8.31
CA LEU A 44 22.19 1.24 -9.72
C LEU A 44 23.00 0.08 -10.30
N ALA A 45 24.30 -0.02 -10.00
CA ALA A 45 25.12 -1.13 -10.50
C ALA A 45 24.66 -2.47 -9.90
N LYS A 46 24.26 -2.49 -8.61
CA LYS A 46 23.70 -3.69 -7.97
C LYS A 46 22.36 -4.09 -8.57
N LEU A 47 21.47 -3.12 -8.79
CA LEU A 47 20.17 -3.36 -9.41
C LEU A 47 20.33 -3.85 -10.85
N LYS A 48 21.25 -3.26 -11.62
CA LYS A 48 21.59 -3.72 -12.97
C LYS A 48 22.11 -5.15 -12.95
N ALA A 49 23.09 -5.47 -12.09
CA ALA A 49 23.62 -6.82 -11.98
C ALA A 49 22.54 -7.83 -11.57
N ALA A 50 21.53 -7.39 -10.82
CA ALA A 50 20.42 -8.23 -10.41
C ALA A 50 19.40 -8.42 -11.55
N ALA A 51 19.10 -7.37 -12.33
CA ALA A 51 18.34 -7.49 -13.56
C ALA A 51 19.04 -8.41 -14.58
N ASP A 52 20.35 -8.28 -14.76
CA ASP A 52 21.15 -9.15 -15.65
C ASP A 52 21.02 -10.64 -15.24
N ARG A 53 20.99 -10.96 -13.93
CA ARG A 53 20.74 -12.34 -13.45
C ARG A 53 19.32 -12.81 -13.76
N VAL A 54 18.31 -11.95 -13.62
CA VAL A 54 16.92 -12.24 -13.99
C VAL A 54 16.81 -12.49 -15.49
N GLU A 55 17.52 -11.73 -16.32
CA GLU A 55 17.55 -11.94 -17.77
C GLU A 55 18.18 -13.27 -18.15
N ALA A 56 19.26 -13.67 -17.48
CA ALA A 56 19.93 -14.93 -17.74
C ALA A 56 19.03 -16.16 -17.52
N LEU A 57 17.96 -16.03 -16.72
CA LEU A 57 16.98 -17.11 -16.48
C LEU A 57 15.91 -17.20 -17.59
N GLU A 58 15.86 -16.24 -18.52
CA GLU A 58 14.85 -16.22 -19.59
C GLU A 58 14.77 -17.54 -20.37
N PRO A 59 15.87 -18.09 -20.94
CA PRO A 59 15.75 -19.23 -21.84
C PRO A 59 15.16 -20.46 -21.14
N GLU A 60 15.53 -20.67 -19.88
CA GLU A 60 15.01 -21.75 -19.04
C GLU A 60 13.51 -21.56 -18.78
N ILE A 61 13.10 -20.37 -18.34
CA ILE A 61 11.71 -20.07 -17.96
C ILE A 61 10.79 -20.03 -19.17
N HIS A 62 11.26 -19.47 -20.29
CA HIS A 62 10.49 -19.40 -21.53
C HIS A 62 10.20 -20.79 -22.09
N ALA A 63 11.15 -21.73 -21.95
CA ALA A 63 10.97 -23.13 -22.35
C ALA A 63 9.98 -23.91 -21.45
N LEU A 64 9.55 -23.37 -20.31
CA LEU A 64 8.58 -24.02 -19.45
C LEU A 64 7.20 -24.10 -20.10
N GLY A 65 6.69 -25.31 -20.27
CA GLY A 65 5.29 -25.54 -20.62
C GLY A 65 4.33 -25.02 -19.55
N ALA A 66 3.04 -24.87 -19.91
CA ALA A 66 2.04 -24.24 -19.04
C ALA A 66 1.91 -24.89 -17.65
N THR A 67 2.00 -26.22 -17.56
CA THR A 67 1.90 -26.94 -16.27
C THR A 67 3.09 -26.64 -15.36
N ARG A 68 4.32 -26.82 -15.86
CA ARG A 68 5.54 -26.55 -15.09
C ARG A 68 5.66 -25.09 -14.68
N PHE A 69 5.24 -24.17 -15.55
CA PHE A 69 5.22 -22.74 -15.23
C PHE A 69 4.32 -22.45 -14.01
N ARG A 70 3.12 -23.05 -13.95
CA ARG A 70 2.23 -22.89 -12.78
C ARG A 70 2.80 -23.53 -11.52
N GLU A 71 3.46 -24.68 -11.63
CA GLU A 71 4.12 -25.34 -10.50
C GLU A 71 5.26 -24.50 -9.92
N GLU A 72 6.08 -23.88 -10.77
CA GLU A 72 7.15 -22.95 -10.37
C GLU A 72 6.59 -21.70 -9.69
N ILE A 73 5.50 -21.11 -10.20
CA ILE A 73 4.80 -19.99 -9.56
C ILE A 73 4.31 -20.39 -8.16
N GLU A 74 3.69 -21.57 -8.01
CA GLU A 74 3.21 -22.03 -6.70
C GLU A 74 4.37 -22.33 -5.74
N SER A 75 5.49 -22.88 -6.22
CA SER A 75 6.71 -23.04 -5.43
C SER A 75 7.23 -21.71 -4.89
N MET A 76 7.31 -20.67 -5.73
CA MET A 76 7.71 -19.33 -5.29
C MET A 76 6.72 -18.71 -4.31
N ARG A 77 5.42 -18.94 -4.49
CA ARG A 77 4.37 -18.52 -3.54
C ARG A 77 4.55 -19.15 -2.17
N VAL A 78 4.83 -20.45 -2.11
CA VAL A 78 5.12 -21.14 -0.85
C VAL A 78 6.35 -20.53 -0.18
N LEU A 79 7.43 -20.26 -0.92
CA LEU A 79 8.63 -19.61 -0.38
C LEU A 79 8.34 -18.20 0.14
N ALA A 80 7.52 -17.42 -0.56
CA ALA A 80 7.13 -16.08 -0.15
C ALA A 80 6.33 -16.09 1.17
N ARG A 81 5.36 -17.00 1.32
CA ARG A 81 4.55 -17.16 2.54
C ARG A 81 5.39 -17.48 3.78
N VAL A 82 6.51 -18.18 3.61
CA VAL A 82 7.45 -18.50 4.71
C VAL A 82 8.62 -17.51 4.83
N GLY A 83 8.58 -16.40 4.11
CA GLY A 83 9.62 -15.35 4.18
C GLY A 83 10.98 -15.75 3.59
N ARG A 84 11.01 -16.74 2.70
CA ARG A 84 12.22 -17.30 2.07
C ARG A 84 12.40 -16.92 0.60
N LEU A 85 11.52 -16.09 0.04
CA LEU A 85 11.71 -15.51 -1.30
C LEU A 85 12.80 -14.43 -1.25
N LYS A 86 14.07 -14.85 -1.31
CA LYS A 86 15.25 -13.98 -1.20
C LYS A 86 16.33 -14.43 -2.19
N GLU A 87 17.28 -13.56 -2.47
CA GLU A 87 18.46 -13.86 -3.30
C GLU A 87 18.10 -14.54 -4.63
N ALA A 88 18.65 -15.72 -4.92
CA ALA A 88 18.38 -16.45 -6.15
C ALA A 88 16.89 -16.81 -6.34
N ALA A 89 16.16 -17.05 -5.24
CA ALA A 89 14.72 -17.30 -5.32
C ALA A 89 13.93 -16.03 -5.70
N LEU A 90 14.40 -14.86 -5.25
CA LEU A 90 13.81 -13.58 -5.66
C LEU A 90 14.08 -13.33 -7.15
N ASP A 91 15.30 -13.59 -7.62
CA ASP A 91 15.67 -13.43 -9.04
C ASP A 91 14.81 -14.38 -9.93
N ARG A 92 14.66 -15.65 -9.53
CA ARG A 92 13.78 -16.61 -10.24
C ARG A 92 12.32 -16.21 -10.18
N GLY A 93 11.84 -15.74 -9.02
CA GLY A 93 10.49 -15.21 -8.87
C GLY A 93 10.22 -14.06 -9.82
N LEU A 94 11.12 -13.08 -9.89
CA LEU A 94 10.97 -11.93 -10.79
C LEU A 94 11.01 -12.37 -12.26
N ALA A 95 11.85 -13.35 -12.61
CA ALA A 95 11.91 -13.90 -13.97
C ALA A 95 10.60 -14.63 -14.35
N LEU A 96 9.96 -15.34 -13.42
CA LEU A 96 8.64 -15.94 -13.63
C LEU A 96 7.54 -14.89 -13.82
N VAL A 97 7.54 -13.81 -13.03
CA VAL A 97 6.57 -12.71 -13.21
C VAL A 97 6.82 -11.97 -14.53
N ARG A 98 8.08 -11.82 -14.94
CA ARG A 98 8.45 -11.27 -16.26
C ARG A 98 7.86 -12.11 -17.40
N GLU A 99 7.99 -13.43 -17.31
CA GLU A 99 7.41 -14.35 -18.29
C GLU A 99 5.86 -14.35 -18.22
N ALA A 100 5.27 -14.21 -17.03
CA ALA A 100 3.82 -14.05 -16.87
C ALA A 100 3.31 -12.83 -17.64
N ALA A 101 4.01 -11.69 -17.58
CA ALA A 101 3.67 -10.50 -18.34
C ALA A 101 3.75 -10.74 -19.86
N TRP A 102 4.79 -11.42 -20.33
CA TRP A 102 4.90 -11.80 -21.74
C TRP A 102 3.75 -12.69 -22.18
N ARG A 103 3.46 -13.77 -21.44
CA ARG A 103 2.38 -14.71 -21.77
C ARG A 103 0.99 -14.06 -21.72
N ALA A 104 0.76 -13.17 -20.76
CA ALA A 104 -0.56 -12.58 -20.51
C ALA A 104 -0.90 -11.42 -21.44
N ILE A 105 0.06 -10.50 -21.66
CA ILE A 105 -0.19 -9.23 -22.35
C ILE A 105 0.80 -8.95 -23.48
N GLN A 106 1.67 -9.91 -23.82
CA GLN A 106 2.68 -9.79 -24.88
C GLN A 106 3.61 -8.58 -24.69
N LYS A 107 3.79 -8.16 -23.44
CA LYS A 107 4.77 -7.13 -23.06
C LYS A 107 5.83 -7.78 -22.23
N ARG A 108 7.05 -7.77 -22.75
CA ARG A 108 8.22 -8.30 -22.08
C ARG A 108 8.89 -7.17 -21.30
N PRO A 109 8.96 -7.25 -19.96
CA PRO A 109 9.60 -6.19 -19.20
C PRO A 109 11.06 -5.97 -19.61
N PHE A 110 11.43 -4.70 -19.76
CA PHE A 110 12.79 -4.27 -20.07
C PHE A 110 13.71 -4.35 -18.83
N PRO A 111 15.04 -4.37 -19.00
CA PRO A 111 15.97 -4.44 -17.86
C PRO A 111 15.77 -3.30 -16.86
N VAL A 112 15.48 -2.09 -17.34
CA VAL A 112 15.18 -0.92 -16.48
C VAL A 112 13.92 -1.11 -15.62
N GLN A 113 12.92 -1.84 -16.12
CA GLN A 113 11.71 -2.17 -15.38
C GLN A 113 11.99 -3.26 -14.32
N LEU A 114 12.85 -4.22 -14.63
CA LEU A 114 13.33 -5.20 -13.64
C LEU A 114 14.11 -4.50 -12.52
N MET A 115 14.98 -3.55 -12.88
CA MET A 115 15.70 -2.71 -11.91
C MET A 115 14.74 -1.93 -11.02
N GLY A 116 13.70 -1.31 -11.59
CA GLY A 116 12.67 -0.60 -10.84
C GLY A 116 11.89 -1.50 -9.88
N ALA A 117 11.50 -2.70 -10.33
CA ALA A 117 10.83 -3.67 -9.48
C ALA A 117 11.72 -4.12 -8.31
N MET A 118 13.01 -4.36 -8.56
CA MET A 118 13.98 -4.72 -7.52
C MET A 118 14.28 -3.57 -6.56
N ALA A 119 14.29 -2.33 -7.04
CA ALA A 119 14.41 -1.15 -6.20
C ALA A 119 13.23 -1.07 -5.22
N MET A 120 12.01 -1.26 -5.71
CA MET A 120 10.81 -1.31 -4.87
C MET A 120 10.89 -2.46 -3.84
N GLN A 121 11.30 -3.67 -4.24
CA GLN A 121 11.51 -4.80 -3.32
C GLN A 121 12.49 -4.47 -2.16
N GLN A 122 13.44 -3.55 -2.40
CA GLN A 122 14.40 -3.07 -1.40
C GLN A 122 13.91 -1.86 -0.58
N GLY A 123 12.68 -1.38 -0.83
CA GLY A 123 12.09 -0.22 -0.15
C GLY A 123 12.64 1.13 -0.65
N LEU A 124 13.16 1.17 -1.87
CA LEU A 124 13.66 2.39 -2.51
C LEU A 124 12.58 3.07 -3.35
N VAL A 125 12.74 4.38 -3.56
CA VAL A 125 11.98 5.12 -4.58
C VAL A 125 12.63 4.87 -5.94
N ALA A 126 11.85 4.38 -6.90
CA ALA A 126 12.29 4.13 -8.25
C ALA A 126 11.91 5.33 -9.14
N GLU A 127 12.86 6.22 -9.41
CA GLU A 127 12.67 7.31 -10.38
C GLU A 127 12.77 6.75 -11.80
N MET A 128 11.66 6.80 -12.53
CA MET A 128 11.55 6.34 -13.91
C MET A 128 10.85 7.42 -14.71
N ALA A 129 11.43 7.79 -15.86
CA ALA A 129 10.84 8.79 -16.73
C ALA A 129 9.44 8.37 -17.21
N THR A 130 8.60 9.35 -17.51
CA THR A 130 7.27 9.10 -18.10
C THR A 130 7.43 8.33 -19.41
N GLY A 131 6.67 7.24 -19.55
CA GLY A 131 6.76 6.35 -20.71
C GLY A 131 7.64 5.11 -20.52
N GLU A 132 8.45 5.03 -19.46
CA GLU A 132 9.28 3.84 -19.14
C GLU A 132 8.47 2.62 -18.65
N GLY A 133 7.14 2.76 -18.54
CA GLY A 133 6.24 1.69 -18.11
C GLY A 133 6.23 1.46 -16.60
N LYS A 134 6.04 2.53 -15.81
CA LYS A 134 5.86 2.48 -14.34
C LYS A 134 4.78 1.47 -13.93
N THR A 135 3.62 1.46 -14.61
CA THR A 135 2.51 0.54 -14.34
C THR A 135 2.93 -0.93 -14.42
N LEU A 136 3.64 -1.33 -15.49
CA LEU A 136 4.12 -2.70 -15.64
C LEU A 136 5.18 -3.01 -14.57
N THR A 137 6.07 -2.07 -14.30
CA THR A 137 7.13 -2.23 -13.28
C THR A 137 6.55 -2.43 -11.88
N ALA A 138 5.51 -1.66 -11.53
CA ALA A 138 4.79 -1.79 -10.26
C ALA A 138 4.09 -3.14 -10.14
N SER A 139 3.50 -3.67 -11.23
CA SER A 139 2.83 -4.97 -11.20
C SER A 139 3.80 -6.14 -10.99
N LEU A 140 5.05 -6.01 -11.47
CA LEU A 140 6.11 -6.99 -11.17
C LEU A 140 6.40 -7.03 -9.66
N ALA A 141 6.63 -5.87 -9.06
CA ALA A 141 6.91 -5.75 -7.62
C ALA A 141 5.72 -6.19 -6.77
N ALA A 142 4.50 -5.78 -7.13
CA ALA A 142 3.29 -6.14 -6.42
C ALA A 142 3.05 -7.64 -6.45
N SER A 143 3.29 -8.31 -7.58
CA SER A 143 3.10 -9.76 -7.69
C SER A 143 4.00 -10.53 -6.72
N LEU A 144 5.28 -10.15 -6.62
CA LEU A 144 6.24 -10.78 -5.69
C LEU A 144 5.84 -10.60 -4.22
N TRP A 145 5.36 -9.41 -3.85
CA TRP A 145 4.91 -9.15 -2.48
C TRP A 145 3.60 -9.85 -2.16
N ALA A 146 2.65 -9.87 -3.10
CA ALA A 146 1.33 -10.48 -2.93
C ALA A 146 1.42 -12.01 -2.77
N TRP A 147 2.47 -12.65 -3.27
CA TRP A 147 2.76 -14.07 -3.01
C TRP A 147 2.94 -14.42 -1.53
N ALA A 148 3.25 -13.44 -0.66
CA ALA A 148 3.25 -13.64 0.79
C ALA A 148 1.85 -13.92 1.38
N GLY A 149 0.78 -13.80 0.58
CA GLY A 149 -0.60 -14.03 1.01
C GLY A 149 -1.22 -12.84 1.76
N ARG A 150 -0.61 -11.66 1.66
CA ARG A 150 -1.09 -10.41 2.27
C ARG A 150 -1.41 -9.39 1.17
N PRO A 151 -2.49 -8.59 1.29
CA PRO A 151 -2.85 -7.61 0.27
C PRO A 151 -1.77 -6.55 0.04
N VAL A 152 -1.47 -6.28 -1.23
CA VAL A 152 -0.59 -5.18 -1.67
C VAL A 152 -1.47 -4.09 -2.25
N HIS A 153 -1.29 -2.85 -1.79
CA HIS A 153 -2.05 -1.70 -2.29
C HIS A 153 -1.19 -0.92 -3.30
N ILE A 154 -1.76 -0.59 -4.45
CA ILE A 154 -1.15 0.29 -5.43
C ILE A 154 -1.99 1.57 -5.43
N ILE A 155 -1.37 2.64 -4.93
CA ILE A 155 -1.99 3.95 -4.82
C ILE A 155 -1.65 4.75 -6.06
N THR A 156 -2.66 5.32 -6.72
CA THR A 156 -2.50 6.24 -7.83
C THR A 156 -3.34 7.51 -7.62
N VAL A 157 -3.27 8.46 -8.55
CA VAL A 157 -3.81 9.82 -8.38
C VAL A 157 -5.31 9.95 -8.68
N ASN A 158 -5.89 9.07 -9.51
CA ASN A 158 -7.31 9.16 -9.87
C ASN A 158 -7.95 7.80 -10.21
N ASP A 159 -9.28 7.76 -10.12
CA ASP A 159 -10.10 6.56 -10.30
C ASP A 159 -10.01 5.95 -11.71
N TYR A 160 -9.83 6.78 -12.75
CA TYR A 160 -9.64 6.29 -14.11
C TYR A 160 -8.35 5.45 -14.21
N LEU A 161 -7.24 5.92 -13.63
CA LEU A 161 -5.98 5.19 -13.60
C LEU A 161 -6.08 3.93 -12.73
N VAL A 162 -6.79 4.00 -11.59
CA VAL A 162 -7.08 2.85 -10.73
C VAL A 162 -7.73 1.71 -11.52
N GLN A 163 -8.83 2.00 -12.22
CA GLN A 163 -9.57 0.99 -12.96
C GLN A 163 -8.77 0.49 -14.17
N ARG A 164 -8.22 1.42 -14.97
CA ARG A 164 -7.44 1.10 -16.17
C ARG A 164 -6.28 0.18 -15.84
N ASP A 165 -5.50 0.49 -14.80
CA ASP A 165 -4.28 -0.26 -14.48
C ASP A 165 -4.60 -1.62 -13.86
N ALA A 166 -5.67 -1.72 -13.06
CA ALA A 166 -6.18 -2.98 -12.55
C ALA A 166 -6.63 -3.92 -13.68
N GLU A 167 -7.38 -3.39 -14.67
CA GLU A 167 -7.83 -4.16 -15.83
C GLU A 167 -6.66 -4.57 -16.73
N LEU A 168 -5.74 -3.64 -17.02
CA LEU A 168 -4.57 -3.87 -17.86
C LEU A 168 -3.63 -4.93 -17.27
N MET A 169 -3.38 -4.88 -15.95
CA MET A 169 -2.46 -5.81 -15.26
C MET A 169 -3.17 -7.06 -14.72
N GLY A 170 -4.50 -7.10 -14.67
CA GLY A 170 -5.28 -8.25 -14.22
C GLY A 170 -4.87 -9.60 -14.84
N PRO A 171 -4.67 -9.69 -16.16
CA PRO A 171 -4.15 -10.91 -16.79
C PRO A 171 -2.78 -11.36 -16.25
N VAL A 172 -1.88 -10.42 -15.95
CA VAL A 172 -0.54 -10.71 -15.40
C VAL A 172 -0.65 -11.27 -13.98
N TYR A 173 -1.48 -10.64 -13.13
CA TYR A 173 -1.73 -11.13 -11.77
C TYR A 173 -2.33 -12.53 -11.78
N ARG A 174 -3.32 -12.79 -12.65
CA ARG A 174 -3.93 -14.13 -12.78
C ARG A 174 -2.91 -15.19 -13.20
N MET A 175 -1.99 -14.87 -14.11
CA MET A 175 -0.89 -15.77 -14.48
C MET A 175 0.06 -16.06 -13.31
N CYS A 176 0.18 -15.13 -12.36
CA CYS A 176 0.92 -15.30 -11.12
C CYS A 176 0.11 -15.97 -9.98
N GLY A 177 -1.10 -16.46 -10.28
CA GLY A 177 -2.03 -17.06 -9.33
C GLY A 177 -2.68 -16.06 -8.36
N LEU A 178 -2.68 -14.78 -8.71
CA LEU A 178 -3.16 -13.68 -7.89
C LEU A 178 -4.46 -13.10 -8.43
N GLU A 179 -5.25 -12.54 -7.53
CA GLU A 179 -6.43 -11.77 -7.86
C GLU A 179 -6.19 -10.29 -7.65
N VAL A 180 -6.77 -9.47 -8.53
CA VAL A 180 -6.71 -8.02 -8.46
C VAL A 180 -8.09 -7.46 -8.17
N GLY A 181 -8.14 -6.41 -7.34
CA GLY A 181 -9.32 -5.59 -7.12
C GLY A 181 -8.98 -4.12 -7.33
N PHE A 182 -10.02 -3.30 -7.42
CA PHE A 182 -9.86 -1.86 -7.48
C PHE A 182 -10.98 -1.18 -6.69
N VAL A 183 -10.70 -0.02 -6.11
CA VAL A 183 -11.70 0.76 -5.38
C VAL A 183 -11.74 2.17 -5.95
N THR A 184 -12.92 2.57 -6.42
CA THR A 184 -13.23 3.91 -6.92
C THR A 184 -14.28 4.56 -6.03
N HIS A 185 -14.52 5.85 -6.24
CA HIS A 185 -15.58 6.59 -5.59
C HIS A 185 -16.97 5.94 -5.79
N GLU A 186 -17.22 5.35 -6.95
CA GLU A 186 -18.50 4.70 -7.29
C GLU A 186 -18.71 3.33 -6.62
N SER A 187 -17.63 2.69 -6.15
CA SER A 187 -17.68 1.37 -5.52
C SER A 187 -18.55 1.37 -4.27
N GLN A 188 -19.54 0.48 -4.24
CA GLN A 188 -20.43 0.30 -3.10
C GLN A 188 -19.72 -0.38 -1.93
N SER A 189 -20.22 -0.22 -0.70
CA SER A 189 -19.52 -0.74 0.50
C SER A 189 -19.24 -2.25 0.46
N HIS A 190 -20.14 -3.04 -0.13
CA HIS A 190 -19.94 -4.49 -0.27
C HIS A 190 -18.85 -4.83 -1.31
N GLU A 191 -18.81 -4.11 -2.44
CA GLU A 191 -17.79 -4.25 -3.47
C GLU A 191 -16.42 -3.85 -2.94
N ARG A 192 -16.34 -2.76 -2.17
CA ARG A 192 -15.10 -2.33 -1.51
C ARG A 192 -14.51 -3.43 -0.64
N GLN A 193 -15.34 -4.05 0.21
CA GLN A 193 -14.88 -5.16 1.05
C GLN A 193 -14.38 -6.35 0.23
N GLU A 194 -15.02 -6.64 -0.90
CA GLU A 194 -14.56 -7.70 -1.79
C GLU A 194 -13.22 -7.33 -2.47
N HIS A 195 -13.08 -6.11 -2.96
CA HIS A 195 -11.87 -5.62 -3.60
C HIS A 195 -10.69 -5.56 -2.63
N TYR A 196 -10.88 -5.06 -1.40
CA TYR A 196 -9.80 -5.02 -0.39
C TYR A 196 -9.33 -6.41 0.06
N ARG A 197 -10.11 -7.47 -0.18
CA ARG A 197 -9.71 -8.87 0.09
C ARG A 197 -8.89 -9.50 -1.02
N ARG A 198 -8.77 -8.85 -2.18
CA ARG A 198 -7.94 -9.34 -3.29
C ARG A 198 -6.45 -9.21 -2.94
N ASN A 199 -5.60 -9.93 -3.68
CA ASN A 199 -4.17 -9.97 -3.38
C ASN A 199 -3.47 -8.67 -3.75
N VAL A 200 -3.93 -8.00 -4.81
CA VAL A 200 -3.47 -6.68 -5.23
C VAL A 200 -4.67 -5.76 -5.35
N VAL A 201 -4.60 -4.56 -4.78
CA VAL A 201 -5.71 -3.62 -4.73
C VAL A 201 -5.25 -2.27 -5.28
N TYR A 202 -5.86 -1.82 -6.38
CA TYR A 202 -5.67 -0.46 -6.88
C TYR A 202 -6.66 0.48 -6.20
N VAL A 203 -6.19 1.63 -5.74
CA VAL A 203 -7.03 2.59 -5.03
C VAL A 203 -6.41 3.98 -5.11
N THR A 204 -7.20 5.04 -4.94
CA THR A 204 -6.62 6.37 -4.76
C THR A 204 -6.23 6.62 -3.30
N SER A 205 -5.34 7.58 -3.07
CA SER A 205 -4.96 7.99 -1.70
C SER A 205 -6.20 8.40 -0.89
N LYS A 206 -7.11 9.14 -1.53
CA LYS A 206 -8.34 9.67 -0.93
C LYS A 206 -9.30 8.57 -0.50
N GLU A 207 -9.58 7.61 -1.39
CA GLU A 207 -10.50 6.51 -1.08
C GLU A 207 -9.96 5.61 0.03
N LEU A 208 -8.67 5.27 -0.02
CA LEU A 208 -8.04 4.44 1.00
C LEU A 208 -8.08 5.10 2.39
N VAL A 209 -7.74 6.39 2.46
CA VAL A 209 -7.77 7.14 3.73
C VAL A 209 -9.20 7.32 4.21
N ALA A 210 -10.16 7.61 3.33
CA ALA A 210 -11.56 7.73 3.70
C ALA A 210 -12.13 6.42 4.26
N ASP A 211 -11.85 5.28 3.61
CA ASP A 211 -12.27 3.96 4.10
C ASP A 211 -11.60 3.61 5.43
N PHE A 212 -10.31 3.88 5.57
CA PHE A 212 -9.61 3.71 6.83
C PHE A 212 -10.24 4.55 7.96
N LEU A 213 -10.57 5.82 7.70
CA LEU A 213 -11.21 6.70 8.68
C LEU A 213 -12.64 6.26 9.00
N ARG A 214 -13.41 5.75 8.02
CA ARG A 214 -14.73 5.13 8.26
C ARG A 214 -14.61 3.92 9.18
N ASP A 215 -13.62 3.06 8.95
CA ASP A 215 -13.31 1.93 9.83
C ASP A 215 -12.95 2.41 11.25
N GLN A 216 -12.18 3.50 11.39
CA GLN A 216 -11.89 4.09 12.71
C GLN A 216 -13.15 4.60 13.43
N ILE A 217 -14.08 5.24 12.70
CA ILE A 217 -15.34 5.74 13.26
C ILE A 217 -16.22 4.57 13.70
N ALA A 218 -16.30 3.50 12.90
CA ALA A 218 -17.06 2.30 13.22
C ALA A 218 -16.51 1.55 14.46
N LEU A 219 -15.20 1.58 14.67
CA LEU A 219 -14.53 1.01 15.86
C LEU A 219 -14.69 1.87 17.12
N GLY A 220 -15.00 3.17 16.97
CA GLY A 220 -15.31 4.07 18.08
C GLY A 220 -14.15 4.23 19.10
N PRO A 221 -14.40 4.10 20.41
CA PRO A 221 -13.35 4.19 21.44
C PRO A 221 -12.38 2.99 21.46
N GLN A 222 -12.69 1.89 20.76
CA GLN A 222 -11.88 0.69 20.75
C GLN A 222 -10.70 0.83 19.77
N ARG A 223 -9.71 1.61 20.19
CA ARG A 223 -8.57 2.02 19.34
C ARG A 223 -7.28 1.25 19.59
N SER A 224 -7.33 0.15 20.36
CA SER A 224 -6.16 -0.66 20.68
C SER A 224 -6.34 -2.09 20.21
N SER A 225 -5.31 -2.62 19.53
CA SER A 225 -5.17 -4.00 19.08
C SER A 225 -5.65 -5.02 20.12
N THR A 226 -5.31 -4.81 21.40
CA THR A 226 -5.72 -5.67 22.51
C THR A 226 -7.18 -5.50 22.91
N GLN A 227 -7.74 -4.28 22.87
CA GLN A 227 -9.14 -4.02 23.23
C GLN A 227 -10.10 -4.52 22.14
N THR A 228 -9.72 -4.34 20.88
CA THR A 228 -10.45 -4.87 19.72
C THR A 228 -10.42 -6.40 19.71
N ALA A 229 -9.26 -7.03 19.94
CA ALA A 229 -9.17 -8.49 20.05
C ALA A 229 -10.00 -9.06 21.21
N VAL A 230 -9.94 -8.45 22.40
CA VAL A 230 -10.72 -8.89 23.58
C VAL A 230 -12.23 -8.71 23.37
N THR A 231 -12.68 -7.62 22.75
CA THR A 231 -14.11 -7.40 22.46
C THR A 231 -14.62 -8.35 21.37
N LEU A 232 -13.82 -8.59 20.33
CA LEU A 232 -14.14 -9.57 19.27
C LEU A 232 -14.20 -11.01 19.80
N MET A 233 -13.48 -11.32 20.88
CA MET A 233 -13.55 -12.61 21.58
C MET A 233 -14.69 -12.68 22.59
N SER A 234 -15.10 -11.55 23.18
CA SER A 234 -16.04 -11.50 24.31
C SER A 234 -17.48 -11.14 23.92
N SER A 235 -17.74 -10.74 22.67
CA SER A 235 -19.08 -10.32 22.25
C SER A 235 -19.64 -11.14 21.09
N ASN A 236 -20.89 -11.57 21.21
CA ASN A 236 -21.73 -12.11 20.11
C ASN A 236 -22.25 -10.98 19.19
N LEU A 237 -21.60 -9.80 19.21
CA LEU A 237 -21.98 -8.67 18.37
C LEU A 237 -21.54 -8.94 16.92
N PRO A 238 -22.32 -8.49 15.91
CA PRO A 238 -21.87 -8.52 14.53
C PRO A 238 -20.54 -7.78 14.43
N ARG A 239 -19.49 -8.43 13.91
CA ARG A 239 -18.21 -7.77 13.68
C ARG A 239 -18.47 -6.57 12.74
N PRO A 240 -18.01 -5.35 13.06
CA PRO A 240 -18.03 -4.29 12.06
C PRO A 240 -17.26 -4.80 10.85
N ALA A 241 -17.92 -4.81 9.70
CA ALA A 241 -17.32 -5.29 8.47
C ALA A 241 -16.30 -4.25 7.99
N MET A 242 -15.10 -4.32 8.56
CA MET A 242 -14.00 -3.41 8.22
C MET A 242 -13.72 -3.51 6.73
N MET A 243 -13.55 -2.36 6.09
CA MET A 243 -13.22 -2.27 4.69
C MET A 243 -11.75 -2.58 4.46
N VAL A 244 -10.86 -1.94 5.23
CA VAL A 244 -9.41 -2.03 5.06
C VAL A 244 -8.83 -3.07 6.03
N PRO A 245 -8.42 -4.26 5.58
CA PRO A 245 -7.93 -5.33 6.46
C PRO A 245 -6.56 -5.03 7.09
N GLY A 246 -5.85 -4.00 6.60
CA GLY A 246 -4.52 -3.57 7.05
C GLY A 246 -3.56 -3.31 5.87
N LEU A 247 -2.55 -2.48 6.08
CA LEU A 247 -1.56 -2.12 5.04
C LEU A 247 -0.27 -2.94 5.22
N PHE A 248 -0.06 -3.94 4.36
CA PHE A 248 1.18 -4.73 4.37
C PHE A 248 2.29 -4.10 3.53
N LYS A 249 2.03 -3.90 2.24
CA LYS A 249 2.91 -3.22 1.29
C LYS A 249 2.10 -2.27 0.44
N VAL A 250 2.66 -1.10 0.19
CA VAL A 250 2.03 -0.03 -0.57
C VAL A 250 3.03 0.45 -1.63
N ILE A 251 2.61 0.45 -2.89
CA ILE A 251 3.29 1.15 -3.98
C ILE A 251 2.54 2.45 -4.21
N VAL A 252 3.24 3.57 -4.20
CA VAL A 252 2.65 4.87 -4.50
C VAL A 252 3.17 5.30 -5.87
N ASP A 253 2.28 5.34 -6.86
CA ASP A 253 2.55 5.92 -8.16
C ASP A 253 2.46 7.45 -8.08
N GLU A 254 3.28 8.15 -8.87
CA GLU A 254 3.46 9.62 -8.75
C GLU A 254 3.70 10.06 -7.29
N ALA A 255 4.71 9.44 -6.66
CA ALA A 255 5.01 9.57 -5.24
C ALA A 255 5.34 11.02 -4.82
N ASP A 256 5.90 11.83 -5.71
CA ASP A 256 6.13 13.26 -5.49
C ASP A 256 4.80 14.00 -5.31
N SER A 257 3.87 13.81 -6.25
CA SER A 257 2.55 14.43 -6.23
C SER A 257 1.75 14.00 -4.99
N LEU A 258 1.75 12.70 -4.65
CA LEU A 258 0.96 12.18 -3.54
C LEU A 258 1.58 12.39 -2.15
N LEU A 259 2.90 12.23 -2.00
CA LEU A 259 3.56 12.27 -0.69
C LEU A 259 4.18 13.63 -0.36
N VAL A 260 4.29 14.54 -1.33
CA VAL A 260 4.79 15.90 -1.12
C VAL A 260 3.66 16.90 -1.31
N ASP A 261 3.07 16.96 -2.49
CA ASP A 261 2.13 18.03 -2.83
C ASP A 261 0.76 17.85 -2.16
N GLU A 262 0.15 16.66 -2.29
CA GLU A 262 -1.15 16.37 -1.67
C GLU A 262 -1.07 16.19 -0.15
N ALA A 263 0.07 15.76 0.37
CA ALA A 263 0.26 15.44 1.79
C ALA A 263 0.14 16.67 2.72
N VAL A 264 0.17 17.89 2.17
CA VAL A 264 0.05 19.13 2.95
C VAL A 264 -1.38 19.35 3.44
N THR A 265 -2.40 18.87 2.71
CA THR A 265 -3.80 19.09 3.06
C THR A 265 -4.36 17.87 3.79
N PRO A 266 -4.83 17.99 5.05
CA PRO A 266 -5.40 16.86 5.76
C PRO A 266 -6.75 16.46 5.14
N LEU A 267 -6.96 15.14 4.98
CA LEU A 267 -8.27 14.60 4.60
C LEU A 267 -9.22 14.63 5.80
N ILE A 268 -10.39 15.23 5.62
CA ILE A 268 -11.41 15.40 6.67
C ILE A 268 -12.69 14.69 6.24
N ILE A 269 -13.24 13.85 7.12
CA ILE A 269 -14.61 13.34 7.00
C ILE A 269 -15.51 14.23 7.84
N SER A 270 -16.35 15.02 7.16
CA SER A 270 -17.39 15.81 7.81
C SER A 270 -18.68 15.01 7.89
N ASN A 271 -19.27 14.96 9.08
CA ASN A 271 -20.66 14.55 9.24
C ASN A 271 -21.49 15.83 9.43
N SER A 272 -22.46 16.07 8.55
CA SER A 272 -23.43 17.15 8.69
C SER A 272 -24.72 16.55 9.24
N PRO A 273 -24.92 16.47 10.56
CA PRO A 273 -26.21 16.05 11.09
C PRO A 273 -27.29 17.03 10.61
N ASP A 274 -28.44 16.50 10.17
CA ASP A 274 -29.60 17.30 9.73
C ASP A 274 -30.14 18.20 10.86
N ASP A 275 -29.92 17.81 12.12
CA ASP A 275 -30.15 18.66 13.29
C ASP A 275 -28.90 19.49 13.60
N GLU A 276 -29.01 20.82 13.56
CA GLU A 276 -28.03 21.72 14.16
C GLU A 276 -28.07 21.57 15.70
N ALA A 277 -27.52 20.48 16.23
CA ALA A 277 -27.43 20.23 17.67
C ALA A 277 -26.78 21.40 18.43
N ASN A 278 -25.93 22.16 17.74
CA ASN A 278 -25.23 23.33 18.26
C ASN A 278 -26.00 24.65 18.09
N ALA A 279 -27.07 24.73 17.30
CA ALA A 279 -27.83 25.98 17.10
C ALA A 279 -28.39 26.54 18.40
N LYS A 280 -28.83 25.67 19.31
CA LYS A 280 -29.28 26.11 20.65
C LYS A 280 -28.14 26.75 21.45
N HIS A 281 -26.93 26.22 21.32
CA HIS A 281 -25.74 26.73 22.00
C HIS A 281 -25.30 28.06 21.40
N TYR A 282 -25.30 28.21 20.07
CA TYR A 282 -25.03 29.49 19.42
C TYR A 282 -26.05 30.57 19.78
N ARG A 283 -27.35 30.23 19.80
CA ARG A 283 -28.41 31.15 20.23
C ARG A 283 -28.26 31.56 21.69
N ALA A 284 -27.94 30.61 22.59
CA ALA A 284 -27.71 30.90 23.99
C ALA A 284 -26.46 31.77 24.21
N ALA A 285 -25.37 31.49 23.49
CA ALA A 285 -24.14 32.28 23.56
C ALA A 285 -24.37 33.70 23.05
N HIS A 286 -25.12 33.88 21.96
CA HIS A 286 -25.50 35.20 21.45
C HIS A 286 -26.34 35.99 22.45
N ALA A 287 -27.38 35.36 23.03
CA ALA A 287 -28.22 35.99 24.05
C ALA A 287 -27.48 36.31 25.35
N LEU A 288 -26.39 35.60 25.64
CA LEU A 288 -25.49 35.93 26.75
C LEU A 288 -24.60 37.12 26.39
N ALA A 289 -24.04 37.13 25.17
CA ALA A 289 -23.19 38.21 24.69
C ALA A 289 -23.92 39.56 24.66
N ASP A 290 -25.21 39.59 24.31
CA ASP A 290 -26.05 40.81 24.32
C ASP A 290 -26.22 41.44 25.71
N LYS A 291 -25.93 40.69 26.78
CA LYS A 291 -26.04 41.17 28.17
C LYS A 291 -24.73 41.72 28.71
N LEU A 292 -23.63 41.57 27.97
CA LEU A 292 -22.32 42.02 28.40
C LEU A 292 -22.15 43.51 28.07
N ILE A 293 -21.53 44.25 28.99
CA ILE A 293 -21.32 45.69 28.90
C ILE A 293 -19.90 45.96 28.41
N ALA A 294 -19.79 46.71 27.31
CA ALA A 294 -18.50 47.09 26.74
C ALA A 294 -17.68 47.95 27.70
N ASN A 295 -16.40 47.60 27.89
CA ASN A 295 -15.45 48.20 28.84
C ASN A 295 -15.73 47.92 30.33
N GLU A 296 -16.68 47.03 30.64
CA GLU A 296 -16.88 46.51 32.00
C GLU A 296 -16.63 44.99 32.04
N ASP A 297 -17.30 44.24 31.17
CA ASP A 297 -17.18 42.78 31.10
C ASP A 297 -16.06 42.31 30.14
N PHE A 298 -15.73 43.13 29.13
CA PHE A 298 -14.59 42.98 28.21
C PHE A 298 -14.31 44.27 27.43
#